data_AF-A0AAV9QQL2-F1
#
_entry.id   AF-A0AAV9QQL2-F1
#
_cell.length_a   1.000
_cell.length_b   1.000
_cell.length_c   1.000
_cell.angle_alpha   90.00
_cell.angle_beta   90.00
_cell.angle_gamma   90.00
#
_symmetry.space_group_name_H-M   'P 1'
#
loop_
_entity.id
_entity.type
_entity.pdbx_description
1 polymer ?
#
loop_
_entity_poly.entity_id
_entity_poly.type
_entity_poly.pdbx_seq_one_letter_code
_entity_poly.pdbx_strand_id
1 'polypeptide(L)'
;MVTMTTAYSVFFSITLNSAKDVPNPVSTGFSLNEQGNIEDHTNTAAVMENTYQLGPSKQFPVSAVSDILKEETHNNLQEVKYEAQRCRELTLTLCEGIRNRVKELLIPRYKTVVLVHIGQLNGQGMQISSRCLWDPSSDTFTSYSFKNSSLFCSATVYGVYFE
;
A
#
# COMPACT_ATOMS: atom_id res chain seq x y z
N MET A 1 -29.09 23.01 15.59
CA MET A 1 -29.42 22.12 14.46
C MET A 1 -28.55 22.53 13.28
N VAL A 2 -27.40 21.87 13.09
CA VAL A 2 -26.55 22.00 11.89
C VAL A 2 -26.25 20.58 11.44
N THR A 3 -26.26 20.37 10.13
CA THR A 3 -26.57 19.09 9.49
C THR A 3 -25.44 18.08 9.53
N MET A 4 -25.78 16.81 9.78
CA MET A 4 -24.93 15.69 9.39
C MET A 4 -24.89 15.61 7.87
N THR A 5 -23.70 15.63 7.28
CA THR A 5 -23.49 15.25 5.88
C THR A 5 -22.41 14.18 5.84
N THR A 6 -22.85 12.92 5.85
CA THR A 6 -22.00 11.76 5.61
C THR A 6 -21.64 11.71 4.13
N ALA A 7 -20.36 11.88 3.79
CA ALA A 7 -19.84 11.62 2.45
C ALA A 7 -18.44 11.00 2.56
N TYR A 8 -18.33 9.72 2.23
CA TYR A 8 -17.08 8.97 2.25
C TYR A 8 -16.30 9.29 0.96
N SER A 9 -15.18 10.00 1.06
CA SER A 9 -14.19 10.06 -0.01
C SER A 9 -12.85 10.53 0.53
N VAL A 10 -11.80 9.73 0.32
CA VAL A 10 -10.40 10.17 0.50
C VAL A 10 -10.01 10.95 -0.76
N PHE A 11 -10.39 12.23 -0.81
CA PHE A 11 -10.02 13.12 -1.91
C PHE A 11 -8.52 13.46 -1.89
N PHE A 12 -7.75 12.80 -2.75
CA PHE A 12 -6.48 13.32 -3.26
C PHE A 12 -6.67 13.70 -4.74
N SER A 13 -6.82 14.99 -5.04
CA SER A 13 -6.91 15.48 -6.41
C SER A 13 -5.54 15.94 -6.93
N ILE A 14 -4.96 15.17 -7.86
CA ILE A 14 -3.94 15.65 -8.80
C ILE A 14 -4.35 15.15 -10.19
N THR A 15 -4.70 16.06 -11.09
CA THR A 15 -5.20 15.75 -12.43
C THR A 15 -4.10 15.80 -13.48
N LEU A 16 -3.83 14.68 -14.16
CA LEU A 16 -3.06 14.63 -15.41
C LEU A 16 -3.64 13.54 -16.34
N ASN A 17 -4.01 13.92 -17.57
CA ASN A 17 -4.58 13.02 -18.58
C ASN A 17 -3.50 12.51 -19.56
N SER A 18 -3.55 11.24 -19.96
CA SER A 18 -3.75 10.81 -21.37
C SER A 18 -3.49 9.31 -21.63
N ALA A 19 -4.57 8.60 -21.97
CA ALA A 19 -4.73 7.42 -22.86
C ALA A 19 -3.56 6.45 -23.20
N LYS A 20 -3.84 5.13 -23.16
CA LYS A 20 -4.24 4.33 -24.35
C LYS A 20 -4.62 2.86 -24.02
N ASP A 21 -5.45 2.26 -24.88
CA ASP A 21 -6.08 0.92 -24.80
C ASP A 21 -5.17 -0.27 -25.16
N VAL A 22 -5.60 -1.50 -24.82
CA VAL A 22 -5.53 -2.76 -25.63
C VAL A 22 -6.16 -3.95 -24.84
N PRO A 23 -6.74 -5.01 -25.47
CA PRO A 23 -7.95 -5.68 -24.95
C PRO A 23 -7.81 -7.13 -24.45
N ASN A 24 -8.93 -7.67 -23.93
CA ASN A 24 -9.12 -9.05 -23.43
C ASN A 24 -9.07 -10.12 -24.54
N PRO A 25 -8.58 -11.35 -24.24
CA PRO A 25 -8.89 -12.55 -25.02
C PRO A 25 -10.17 -13.25 -24.54
N VAL A 26 -10.87 -13.91 -25.48
CA VAL A 26 -12.17 -14.58 -25.29
C VAL A 26 -11.97 -16.10 -25.08
N SER A 27 -12.95 -16.73 -24.42
CA SER A 27 -13.06 -18.18 -24.19
C SER A 27 -12.81 -19.05 -25.41
N THR A 28 -12.19 -20.22 -25.20
CA THR A 28 -12.35 -21.40 -26.07
C THR A 28 -12.67 -22.60 -25.18
N GLY A 29 -13.89 -23.12 -25.28
CA GLY A 29 -14.30 -24.35 -24.61
C GLY A 29 -14.01 -25.57 -25.47
N PHE A 30 -13.68 -26.69 -24.84
CA PHE A 30 -13.67 -28.01 -25.46
C PHE A 30 -14.28 -29.02 -24.49
N SER A 31 -15.37 -29.67 -24.91
CA SER A 31 -15.94 -30.84 -24.25
C SER A 31 -15.68 -32.06 -25.13
N LEU A 32 -15.16 -33.14 -24.55
CA LEU A 32 -15.22 -34.49 -25.09
C LEU A 32 -15.53 -35.47 -23.96
N ASN A 33 -16.22 -36.55 -24.31
CA ASN A 33 -17.06 -37.32 -23.38
C ASN A 33 -16.35 -38.55 -22.77
N GLU A 34 -17.01 -39.13 -21.77
CA GLU A 34 -16.58 -40.26 -20.95
C GLU A 34 -16.34 -41.59 -21.71
N GLN A 35 -15.49 -42.45 -21.13
CA GLN A 35 -15.78 -43.86 -20.82
C GLN A 35 -14.59 -44.53 -20.07
N GLY A 36 -14.82 -45.25 -18.95
CA GLY A 36 -13.84 -46.27 -18.52
C GLY A 36 -13.53 -46.55 -17.03
N ASN A 37 -14.52 -46.72 -16.15
CA ASN A 37 -14.47 -47.57 -14.93
C ASN A 37 -13.56 -47.21 -13.72
N ILE A 38 -13.92 -47.79 -12.57
CA ILE A 38 -13.42 -47.61 -11.19
C ILE A 38 -12.72 -48.93 -10.72
N GLU A 39 -12.03 -49.09 -9.57
CA GLU A 39 -11.82 -48.35 -8.29
C GLU A 39 -10.29 -48.35 -7.95
N ASP A 40 -9.71 -47.68 -6.94
CA ASP A 40 -10.10 -46.74 -5.87
C ASP A 40 -8.94 -45.74 -5.60
N HIS A 41 -9.24 -44.58 -5.00
CA HIS A 41 -8.37 -43.94 -3.99
C HIS A 41 -9.24 -43.04 -3.08
N THR A 42 -9.20 -43.28 -1.76
CA THR A 42 -9.88 -42.47 -0.74
C THR A 42 -9.38 -41.03 -0.71
N ASN A 43 -9.89 -40.20 -1.63
CA ASN A 43 -9.63 -38.77 -1.67
C ASN A 43 -10.34 -38.13 -0.48
N THR A 44 -9.62 -37.97 0.63
CA THR A 44 -10.05 -37.17 1.77
C THR A 44 -10.06 -35.73 1.32
N ALA A 45 -11.16 -35.33 0.68
CA ALA A 45 -11.40 -33.97 0.26
C ALA A 45 -11.14 -33.06 1.46
N ALA A 46 -10.07 -32.27 1.39
CA ALA A 46 -9.70 -31.37 2.47
C ALA A 46 -10.93 -30.49 2.75
N VAL A 47 -11.50 -30.64 3.94
CA VAL A 47 -12.67 -29.87 4.35
C VAL A 47 -12.21 -28.42 4.40
N MET A 48 -12.55 -27.67 3.36
CA MET A 48 -12.21 -26.26 3.23
C MET A 48 -13.16 -25.48 4.15
N GLU A 49 -12.87 -25.54 5.44
CA GLU A 49 -13.56 -24.71 6.42
C GLU A 49 -13.28 -23.24 6.12
N ASN A 50 -14.31 -22.40 6.25
CA ASN A 50 -14.15 -20.97 6.08
C ASN A 50 -13.26 -20.43 7.21
N THR A 51 -12.02 -20.06 6.90
CA THR A 51 -11.06 -19.43 7.83
C THR A 51 -11.44 -17.97 8.16
N TYR A 52 -12.71 -17.73 8.48
CA TYR A 52 -13.26 -16.43 8.82
C TYR A 52 -12.68 -15.98 10.17
N GLN A 53 -11.84 -14.94 10.16
CA GLN A 53 -11.22 -14.39 11.38
C GLN A 53 -11.83 -13.03 11.70
N LEU A 54 -12.48 -12.93 12.86
CA LEU A 54 -13.12 -11.71 13.37
C LEU A 54 -12.16 -10.54 13.66
N GLY A 55 -10.85 -10.71 13.43
CA GLY A 55 -9.82 -9.71 13.67
C GLY A 55 -8.41 -10.21 13.33
N PRO A 56 -7.41 -9.31 13.30
CA PRO A 56 -6.04 -9.66 12.93
C PRO A 56 -5.39 -10.64 13.90
N SER A 57 -4.90 -11.76 13.38
CA SER A 57 -4.08 -12.72 14.13
C SER A 57 -2.67 -12.19 14.48
N LYS A 58 -2.19 -11.19 13.74
CA LYS A 58 -0.98 -10.41 14.04
C LYS A 58 -1.26 -8.93 13.77
N GLN A 59 -0.93 -8.09 14.74
CA GLN A 59 -0.99 -6.64 14.59
C GLN A 59 0.07 -6.12 13.61
N PHE A 60 -0.20 -5.00 12.96
CA PHE A 60 0.72 -4.38 12.01
C PHE A 60 1.99 -3.87 12.74
N PRO A 61 3.21 -4.25 12.29
CA PRO A 61 4.47 -4.00 13.01
C PRO A 61 4.98 -2.56 12.83
N VAL A 62 4.29 -1.59 13.45
CA VAL A 62 4.55 -0.14 13.36
C VAL A 62 6.02 0.24 13.54
N SER A 63 6.74 -0.38 14.49
CA SER A 63 8.17 -0.10 14.73
C SER A 63 9.03 -0.49 13.52
N ALA A 64 8.92 -1.73 13.04
CA ALA A 64 9.72 -2.21 11.91
C ALA A 64 9.45 -1.40 10.63
N VAL A 65 8.20 -0.98 10.41
CA VAL A 65 7.86 -0.11 9.28
C VAL A 65 8.41 1.32 9.47
N SER A 66 8.48 1.82 10.70
CA SER A 66 9.14 3.10 11.01
C SER A 66 10.66 3.03 10.75
N ASP A 67 11.30 1.91 11.07
CA ASP A 67 12.73 1.70 10.81
C ASP A 67 13.00 1.59 9.30
N ILE A 68 12.17 0.85 8.54
CA ILE A 68 12.21 0.83 7.07
C ILE A 68 12.06 2.24 6.48
N LEU A 69 11.08 3.03 6.96
CA LEU A 69 10.89 4.41 6.50
C LEU A 69 12.14 5.28 6.73
N LYS A 70 12.76 5.13 7.90
CA LYS A 70 13.97 5.86 8.28
C LYS A 70 15.16 5.47 7.40
N GLU A 71 15.40 4.18 7.19
CA GLU A 71 16.48 3.69 6.34
C GLU A 71 16.29 4.08 4.88
N GLU A 72 15.12 3.84 4.29
CA GLU A 72 14.87 4.14 2.89
C GLU A 72 15.02 5.64 2.59
N THR A 73 14.44 6.50 3.43
CA THR A 73 14.57 7.95 3.25
C THR A 73 15.99 8.45 3.48
N HIS A 74 16.75 7.88 4.43
CA HIS A 74 18.14 8.25 4.68
C HIS A 74 19.04 7.84 3.51
N ASN A 75 19.02 6.56 3.13
CA ASN A 75 19.87 5.97 2.09
C ASN A 75 19.68 6.65 0.73
N ASN A 76 18.44 7.00 0.37
CA ASN A 76 18.14 7.60 -0.94
C ASN A 76 18.29 9.14 -0.98
N LEU A 77 18.24 9.84 0.17
CA LEU A 77 18.13 11.31 0.18
C LEU A 77 19.21 12.06 0.98
N GLN A 78 20.08 11.39 1.75
CA GLN A 78 21.09 12.07 2.56
C GLN A 78 21.97 13.04 1.76
N GLU A 79 22.46 12.59 0.61
CA GLU A 79 23.39 13.35 -0.25
C GLU A 79 22.73 13.98 -1.48
N VAL A 80 21.40 13.91 -1.58
CA VAL A 80 20.65 14.42 -2.75
C VAL A 80 20.34 15.90 -2.62
N LYS A 81 20.79 16.69 -3.60
CA LYS A 81 20.33 18.07 -3.79
C LYS A 81 18.96 18.09 -4.48
N TYR A 82 18.08 18.99 -4.06
CA TYR A 82 16.77 19.17 -4.70
C TYR A 82 16.89 19.52 -6.19
N GLU A 83 16.19 18.74 -7.01
CA GLU A 83 16.00 18.93 -8.45
C GLU A 83 14.64 18.35 -8.81
N ALA A 84 13.75 19.13 -9.42
CA ALA A 84 12.33 18.74 -9.55
C ALA A 84 12.10 17.42 -10.33
N GLN A 85 12.81 17.21 -11.44
CA GLN A 85 12.68 16.00 -12.26
C GLN A 85 13.21 14.77 -11.51
N ARG A 86 14.43 14.86 -10.96
CA ARG A 86 15.05 13.78 -10.17
C ARG A 86 14.24 13.47 -8.90
N CYS A 87 13.67 14.46 -8.23
CA CYS A 87 12.83 14.24 -7.04
C CYS A 87 11.52 13.52 -7.38
N ARG A 88 10.94 13.75 -8.57
CA ARG A 88 9.78 13.00 -9.05
C ARG A 88 10.10 11.51 -9.19
N GLU A 89 11.24 11.19 -9.79
CA GLU A 89 11.71 9.81 -9.96
C GLU A 89 12.02 9.16 -8.60
N LEU A 90 12.80 9.84 -7.74
CA LEU A 90 13.10 9.39 -6.38
C LEU A 90 11.84 9.16 -5.52
N THR A 91 10.78 9.95 -5.71
CA THR A 91 9.51 9.75 -5.00
C THR A 91 8.88 8.41 -5.36
N LEU A 92 8.95 7.99 -6.64
CA LEU A 92 8.45 6.69 -7.09
C LEU A 92 9.34 5.55 -6.57
N THR A 93 10.66 5.69 -6.70
CA THR A 93 11.63 4.72 -6.18
C THR A 93 11.46 4.48 -4.69
N LEU A 94 11.30 5.54 -3.88
CA LEU A 94 11.02 5.42 -2.45
C LEU A 94 9.68 4.76 -2.17
N CYS A 95 8.61 5.14 -2.87
CA CYS A 95 7.30 4.49 -2.74
C CYS A 95 7.39 2.98 -3.00
N GLU A 96 8.19 2.56 -3.96
CA GLU A 96 8.38 1.15 -4.32
C GLU A 96 9.30 0.40 -3.34
N GLY A 97 10.46 0.96 -2.99
CA GLY A 97 11.39 0.39 -2.02
C GLY A 97 10.74 0.16 -0.66
N ILE A 98 10.07 1.20 -0.12
CA ILE A 98 9.29 1.09 1.13
C ILE A 98 8.20 0.03 1.00
N ARG A 99 7.42 0.02 -0.10
CA ARG A 99 6.33 -0.95 -0.29
C ARG A 99 6.86 -2.39 -0.34
N ASN A 100 7.99 -2.63 -0.98
CA ASN A 100 8.58 -3.95 -1.13
C ASN A 100 9.13 -4.46 0.22
N ARG A 101 9.89 -3.63 0.94
CA ARG A 101 10.39 -3.97 2.29
C ARG A 101 9.27 -4.18 3.31
N VAL A 102 8.15 -3.45 3.22
CA VAL A 102 6.98 -3.68 4.08
C VAL A 102 6.26 -4.99 3.71
N LYS A 103 6.23 -5.38 2.43
CA LYS A 103 5.70 -6.70 2.00
C LYS A 103 6.56 -7.86 2.49
N GLU A 104 7.89 -7.68 2.58
CA GLU A 104 8.82 -8.70 3.12
C GLU A 104 8.57 -9.02 4.60
N LEU A 105 7.87 -8.16 5.35
CA LEU A 105 7.40 -8.47 6.71
C LEU A 105 6.26 -9.52 6.74
N LEU A 106 5.73 -9.93 5.58
CA LEU A 106 4.74 -10.98 5.39
C LEU A 106 3.53 -10.87 6.34
N ILE A 107 3.02 -9.65 6.49
CA ILE A 107 1.91 -9.32 7.39
C ILE A 107 0.61 -9.87 6.77
N PRO A 108 -0.03 -10.90 7.36
CA PRO A 108 -1.19 -11.54 6.75
C PRO A 108 -2.43 -10.64 6.84
N ARG A 109 -3.30 -10.66 5.81
CA ARG A 109 -4.57 -9.90 5.78
C ARG A 109 -4.40 -8.37 5.96
N TYR A 110 -3.31 -7.77 5.49
CA TYR A 110 -3.16 -6.30 5.46
C TYR A 110 -2.91 -5.75 4.04
N LYS A 111 -3.67 -4.73 3.67
CA LYS A 111 -3.41 -3.86 2.53
C LYS A 111 -2.52 -2.71 2.98
N THR A 112 -1.45 -2.45 2.23
CA THR A 112 -0.47 -1.39 2.54
C THR A 112 -0.58 -0.25 1.53
N VAL A 113 -0.75 0.99 2.00
CA VAL A 113 -0.68 2.21 1.19
C VAL A 113 0.55 3.01 1.60
N VAL A 114 1.41 3.35 0.64
CA VAL A 114 2.62 4.16 0.86
C VAL A 114 2.42 5.51 0.19
N LEU A 115 2.67 6.58 0.93
CA LEU A 115 2.60 7.97 0.48
C LEU A 115 3.92 8.66 0.80
N VAL A 116 4.56 9.27 -0.20
CA VAL A 116 5.83 9.99 -0.06
C VAL A 116 5.70 11.39 -0.67
N HIS A 117 6.13 12.40 0.09
CA HIS A 117 6.18 13.79 -0.35
C HIS A 117 7.62 14.30 -0.27
N ILE A 118 8.23 14.66 -1.40
CA ILE A 118 9.52 15.35 -1.47
C ILE A 118 9.29 16.79 -1.90
N GLY A 119 9.95 17.75 -1.26
CA GLY A 119 9.88 19.16 -1.65
C GLY A 119 11.12 19.96 -1.28
N GLN A 120 11.30 21.09 -1.96
CA GLN A 120 12.45 21.99 -1.74
C GLN A 120 12.38 22.63 -0.35
N LEU A 121 13.52 22.75 0.33
CA LEU A 121 13.67 23.54 1.54
C LEU A 121 14.05 24.98 1.19
N ASN A 122 13.07 25.88 1.08
CA ASN A 122 13.28 27.31 0.77
C ASN A 122 12.59 28.25 1.77
N GLY A 123 12.50 27.83 3.04
CA GLY A 123 11.88 28.61 4.12
C GLY A 123 10.34 28.60 4.14
N GLN A 124 9.67 27.96 3.19
CA GLN A 124 8.22 27.79 3.23
C GLN A 124 7.77 26.71 4.23
N GLY A 125 6.58 26.89 4.81
CA GLY A 125 5.92 25.87 5.63
C GLY A 125 5.11 24.89 4.78
N MET A 126 4.96 23.66 5.26
CA MET A 126 4.06 22.65 4.68
C MET A 126 3.34 21.92 5.83
N GLN A 127 2.03 21.72 5.69
CA GLN A 127 1.23 20.91 6.58
C GLN A 127 0.60 19.76 5.80
N ILE A 128 0.80 18.53 6.27
CA ILE A 128 0.13 17.33 5.74
C ILE A 128 -0.90 16.88 6.78
N SER A 129 -2.12 16.58 6.33
CA SER A 129 -3.16 15.99 7.15
C SER A 129 -3.92 14.95 6.36
N SER A 130 -4.06 13.74 6.92
CA SER A 130 -4.93 12.69 6.39
C SER A 130 -6.20 12.57 7.24
N ARG A 131 -7.28 12.11 6.61
CA ARG A 131 -8.53 11.72 7.26
C ARG A 131 -8.87 10.33 6.77
N CYS A 132 -8.97 9.39 7.70
CA CYS A 132 -9.29 7.99 7.43
C CYS A 132 -10.59 7.65 8.16
N LEU A 133 -11.44 6.84 7.53
CA LEU A 133 -12.42 6.04 8.26
C LEU A 133 -11.93 4.59 8.18
N TRP A 134 -11.65 4.03 9.34
CA TRP A 134 -10.91 2.79 9.52
C TRP A 134 -11.22 2.22 10.90
N ASP A 135 -10.94 0.94 11.14
CA ASP A 135 -11.13 0.32 12.45
C ASP A 135 -9.96 0.68 13.39
N PRO A 136 -10.18 1.36 14.52
CA PRO A 136 -9.11 1.75 15.45
C PRO A 136 -8.44 0.56 16.18
N SER A 137 -8.93 -0.68 16.04
CA SER A 137 -8.35 -1.86 16.67
C SER A 137 -7.38 -2.64 15.76
N SER A 138 -7.56 -2.56 14.45
CA SER A 138 -6.74 -3.26 13.45
C SER A 138 -5.99 -2.34 12.48
N ASP A 139 -6.57 -1.19 12.13
CA ASP A 139 -5.99 -0.28 11.14
C ASP A 139 -5.04 0.72 11.78
N THR A 140 -3.92 1.01 11.11
CA THR A 140 -2.88 1.88 11.68
C THR A 140 -2.05 2.57 10.62
N PHE A 141 -1.20 3.51 11.06
CA PHE A 141 -0.24 4.19 10.22
C PHE A 141 1.07 4.46 10.97
N THR A 142 2.12 4.69 10.19
CA THR A 142 3.38 5.26 10.69
C THR A 142 3.90 6.28 9.69
N SER A 143 4.55 7.33 10.18
CA SER A 143 5.10 8.41 9.37
C SER A 143 6.49 8.78 9.83
N TYR A 144 7.35 9.11 8.88
CA TYR A 144 8.70 9.58 9.14
C TYR A 144 9.01 10.81 8.29
N SER A 145 9.69 11.79 8.89
CA SER A 145 10.09 13.02 8.22
C SER A 145 11.61 13.13 8.20
N PHE A 146 12.17 13.25 7.00
CA PHE A 146 13.58 13.46 6.73
C PHE A 146 13.82 14.88 6.22
N LYS A 147 15.00 15.45 6.51
CA LYS A 147 15.42 16.78 6.04
C LYS A 147 16.92 16.81 5.81
N ASN A 148 17.35 17.37 4.68
CA ASN A 148 18.75 17.70 4.42
C ASN A 148 18.92 19.22 4.21
N SER A 149 20.03 19.66 3.63
CA SER A 149 20.34 21.07 3.38
C SER A 149 19.50 21.74 2.28
N SER A 150 18.81 20.96 1.43
CA SER A 150 18.13 21.47 0.22
C SER A 150 16.69 20.97 0.02
N LEU A 151 16.32 19.85 0.64
CA LEU A 151 14.98 19.25 0.56
C LEU A 151 14.49 18.74 1.91
N PHE A 152 13.19 18.54 1.98
CA PHE A 152 12.53 17.69 2.97
C PHE A 152 11.90 16.48 2.27
N CYS A 153 11.66 15.43 3.04
CA CYS A 153 10.83 14.30 2.66
C CYS A 153 9.90 13.93 3.81
N SER A 154 8.64 13.66 3.53
CA SER A 154 7.69 13.08 4.48
C SER A 154 7.13 11.80 3.88
N ALA A 155 7.42 10.67 4.50
CA ALA A 155 6.91 9.36 4.12
C ALA A 155 5.87 8.88 5.13
N THR A 156 4.84 8.18 4.67
CA THR A 156 3.77 7.64 5.51
C THR A 156 3.29 6.32 4.94
N VAL A 157 3.15 5.32 5.81
CA VAL A 157 2.61 4.00 5.47
C VAL A 157 1.34 3.78 6.27
N TYR A 158 0.26 3.42 5.60
CA TYR A 158 -1.00 2.99 6.20
C TYR A 158 -1.11 1.47 6.05
N GLY A 159 -1.33 0.78 7.15
CA GLY A 159 -1.71 -0.63 7.19
C GLY A 159 -3.21 -0.72 7.45
N VAL A 160 -3.97 -1.18 6.47
CA VAL A 160 -5.42 -1.39 6.58
C VAL A 160 -5.70 -2.89 6.53
N TYR A 161 -6.32 -3.41 7.59
CA TYR A 161 -6.73 -4.79 7.70
C TYR A 161 -7.76 -5.12 6.60
N PHE A 162 -7.66 -6.32 6.06
CA PHE A 162 -8.50 -6.77 4.96
C PHE A 162 -8.96 -8.21 5.20
N GLU A 163 -10.28 -8.34 5.38
CA GLU A 163 -10.99 -9.60 5.46
C GLU A 163 -10.81 -10.45 4.18
#